data_AF-A0A7V9MT16-F1
#
_entry.id   AF-A0A7V9MT16-F1
#
_cell.length_a   1.000
_cell.length_b   1.000
_cell.length_c   1.000
_cell.angle_alpha   90.00
_cell.angle_beta   90.00
_cell.angle_gamma   90.00
#
_symmetry.space_group_name_H-M   'P 1'
#
loop_
_entity.id
_entity.type
_entity.pdbx_description
1 polymer ?
#
loop_
_entity_poly.entity_id
_entity_poly.type
_entity_poly.pdbx_seq_one_letter_code
_entity_poly.pdbx_strand_id
1 'polypeptide(L)'
;MLVEDAPESRSVVRDSSPHFPVFPEFRGASYLQRYEILCRKLTHERLYTTATVLASPRTAASTGEYLELSELTSLRTFITNFAGHIAA
;
A
#
# COMPACT_ATOMS: atom_id res chain seq x y z
N MET A 1 0.36 -1.89 -6.70
CA MET A 1 0.87 -0.51 -6.78
C MET A 1 2.33 -0.51 -6.33
N LEU A 2 3.20 0.24 -6.99
CA LEU A 2 4.61 0.38 -6.59
C LEU A 2 4.86 1.84 -6.20
N VAL A 3 5.45 2.05 -5.03
CA VAL A 3 5.81 3.35 -4.48
C VAL A 3 7.31 3.33 -4.19
N GLU A 4 8.00 4.42 -4.46
CA GLU A 4 9.41 4.53 -4.09
C GLU A 4 9.57 4.48 -2.57
N ASP A 5 10.49 3.65 -2.08
CA ASP A 5 10.89 3.66 -0.67
C ASP A 5 11.96 4.73 -0.44
N ALA A 6 11.50 5.93 -0.10
CA ALA A 6 12.33 7.10 0.19
C ALA A 6 11.93 7.75 1.54
N PRO A 7 12.82 8.49 2.21
CA PRO A 7 12.51 9.18 3.47
C PRO A 7 11.20 10.00 3.41
N GLU A 8 10.95 10.66 2.29
CA GLU A 8 9.77 11.48 2.04
C GLU A 8 8.49 10.62 2.00
N SER A 9 8.54 9.46 1.35
CA SER A 9 7.42 8.52 1.27
C SER A 9 7.05 7.91 2.63
N ARG A 10 8.03 7.81 3.54
CA ARG A 10 7.88 7.30 4.90
C ARG A 10 7.58 8.39 5.93
N SER A 11 7.81 9.66 5.57
CA SER A 11 7.58 10.79 6.45
C SER A 11 6.08 11.03 6.68
N VAL A 12 5.74 11.47 7.89
CA VAL A 12 4.37 11.85 8.25
C VAL A 12 3.94 13.03 7.39
N VAL A 13 2.79 12.91 6.74
CA VAL A 13 2.20 14.02 5.99
C VAL A 13 1.49 14.95 6.97
N ARG A 14 1.80 16.25 6.92
CA ARG A 14 1.12 17.26 7.73
C ARG A 14 -0.34 17.38 7.28
N ASP A 15 -1.26 17.10 8.19
CA ASP A 15 -2.69 17.25 7.93
C ASP A 15 -3.10 18.74 8.04
N SER A 16 -3.65 19.29 6.96
CA SER A 16 -4.32 20.59 6.96
C SER A 16 -5.77 20.36 6.59
N SER A 17 -6.68 20.46 7.56
CA SER A 17 -8.07 20.05 7.41
C SER A 17 -9.03 21.13 7.94
N PRO A 18 -9.06 22.32 7.30
CA PRO A 18 -9.80 23.47 7.81
C PRO A 18 -11.33 23.33 7.72
N HIS A 19 -11.83 22.44 6.87
CA HIS A 19 -13.28 22.30 6.60
C HIS A 19 -13.87 20.99 7.11
N PHE A 20 -13.13 19.89 6.99
CA PHE A 20 -13.57 18.55 7.42
C PHE A 20 -12.42 17.84 8.12
N PRO A 21 -12.68 17.08 9.19
CA PRO A 21 -11.62 16.33 9.85
C PRO A 21 -11.08 15.24 8.93
N VAL A 22 -9.76 15.02 8.99
CA VAL A 22 -9.14 13.84 8.41
C VAL A 22 -9.64 12.59 9.14
N PHE A 23 -9.93 11.51 8.41
CA PHE A 23 -10.32 10.27 9.05
C PHE A 23 -9.22 9.76 9.99
N PRO A 24 -9.57 9.17 11.16
CA PRO A 24 -8.60 8.79 12.18
C PRO A 24 -7.41 7.98 11.69
N GLU A 25 -7.62 7.07 10.75
CA GLU A 25 -6.60 6.20 10.17
C GLU A 25 -5.55 6.94 9.33
N PHE A 26 -5.87 8.12 8.81
CA PHE A 26 -4.93 8.92 8.02
C PHE A 26 -4.14 9.93 8.85
N ARG A 27 -4.53 10.14 10.12
CA ARG A 27 -3.83 11.07 11.01
C ARG A 27 -2.44 10.55 11.31
N GLY A 28 -1.43 11.36 10.99
CA GLY A 28 -0.03 10.95 11.17
C GLY A 28 0.44 9.87 10.19
N ALA A 29 -0.36 9.52 9.18
CA ALA A 29 0.01 8.50 8.21
C ALA A 29 0.98 9.08 7.17
N SER A 30 2.05 8.34 6.90
CA SER A 30 2.95 8.61 5.78
C SER A 30 2.28 8.35 4.44
N TYR A 31 2.92 8.78 3.35
CA TYR A 31 2.42 8.54 2.00
C TYR A 31 2.27 7.04 1.70
N LEU A 32 3.27 6.24 2.12
CA LEU A 32 3.23 4.78 2.03
C LEU A 32 2.09 4.16 2.85
N GLN A 33 1.89 4.62 4.08
CA GLN A 33 0.77 4.14 4.92
C GLN A 33 -0.60 4.50 4.33
N ARG A 34 -0.74 5.67 3.69
CA ARG A 34 -1.99 6.06 3.03
C ARG A 34 -2.36 5.08 1.90
N TYR A 35 -1.38 4.57 1.15
CA TYR A 35 -1.64 3.55 0.13
C TYR A 35 -1.93 2.16 0.71
N GLU A 36 -1.29 1.78 1.82
CA GLU A 36 -1.65 0.56 2.55
C GLU A 36 -3.12 0.59 2.98
N ILE A 37 -3.56 1.71 3.58
CA ILE A 37 -4.94 1.90 4.02
C ILE A 37 -5.91 1.78 2.84
N LEU A 38 -5.57 2.37 1.69
CA LEU A 38 -6.36 2.27 0.47
C LEU A 38 -6.51 0.81 0.01
N CYS A 39 -5.40 0.10 -0.18
CA CYS A 39 -5.42 -1.30 -0.65
C CYS A 39 -6.17 -2.21 0.32
N ARG A 40 -5.98 -2.01 1.62
CA ARG A 40 -6.69 -2.75 2.66
C ARG A 40 -8.20 -2.50 2.61
N LYS A 41 -8.64 -1.24 2.50
CA LYS A 41 -10.07 -0.89 2.42
C LYS A 41 -10.71 -1.44 1.14
N LEU A 42 -10.07 -1.30 -0.03
CA LEU A 42 -10.57 -1.84 -1.29
C LEU A 42 -10.84 -3.36 -1.21
N THR A 43 -9.95 -4.09 -0.52
CA THR A 43 -10.09 -5.54 -0.32
C THR A 43 -11.18 -5.86 0.71
N HIS A 44 -11.16 -5.20 1.88
CA HIS A 44 -12.12 -5.44 2.96
C HIS A 44 -13.56 -5.12 2.54
N GLU A 45 -13.75 -4.06 1.77
CA GLU A 45 -15.06 -3.62 1.27
C GLU A 45 -15.49 -4.39 0.00
N ARG A 46 -14.72 -5.39 -0.41
CA ARG A 46 -14.99 -6.26 -1.57
C ARG A 46 -15.13 -5.49 -2.89
N LEU A 47 -14.49 -4.33 -2.98
CA LEU A 47 -14.38 -3.57 -4.23
C LEU A 47 -13.33 -4.21 -5.14
N TYR A 48 -12.33 -4.87 -4.53
CA TYR A 48 -11.31 -5.68 -5.19
C TYR A 48 -11.21 -7.03 -4.48
N THR A 49 -10.94 -8.11 -5.22
CA THR A 49 -10.71 -9.44 -4.62
C THR A 49 -9.41 -9.48 -3.80
N THR A 50 -8.36 -8.84 -4.32
CA THR A 50 -7.07 -8.67 -3.64
C THR A 50 -6.37 -7.42 -4.20
N ALA A 51 -5.57 -6.77 -3.36
CA ALA A 51 -4.78 -5.60 -3.75
C ALA A 51 -3.40 -5.66 -3.09
N THR A 52 -2.39 -5.10 -3.76
CA THR A 52 -1.01 -5.05 -3.24
C THR A 52 -0.39 -3.67 -3.37
N VAL A 53 0.41 -3.29 -2.37
CA VAL A 53 1.29 -2.12 -2.39
C VAL A 53 2.70 -2.56 -2.02
N LEU A 54 3.67 -2.17 -2.85
CA LEU A 54 5.10 -2.47 -2.66
C LEU A 54 5.86 -1.15 -2.51
N ALA A 55 6.81 -1.13 -1.58
CA ALA A 55 7.79 -0.05 -1.46
C ALA A 55 9.13 -0.55 -2.01
N SER A 56 9.79 0.19 -2.90
CA SER A 56 11.10 -0.21 -3.44
C SER A 56 12.02 1.01 -3.57
N PRO A 57 13.26 0.96 -3.05
CA PRO A 57 14.17 2.07 -3.19
C PRO A 57 14.60 2.21 -4.64
N ARG A 58 14.88 3.43 -5.10
CA ARG A 58 15.28 3.68 -6.49
C ARG A 58 16.54 2.90 -6.91
N THR A 59 17.42 2.61 -5.96
CA THR A 59 18.63 1.80 -6.16
C THR A 59 18.34 0.34 -6.48
N ALA A 60 17.13 -0.16 -6.20
CA ALA A 60 16.74 -1.54 -6.43
C ALA A 60 16.30 -1.84 -7.88
N ALA A 61 16.48 -0.91 -8.81
CA ALA A 61 16.06 -1.09 -10.22
C ALA A 61 16.64 -2.36 -10.87
N SER A 62 17.87 -2.75 -10.50
CA SER A 62 18.51 -3.97 -11.01
C SER A 62 18.42 -5.18 -10.07
N THR A 63 18.13 -4.97 -8.78
CA THR A 63 18.09 -6.05 -7.78
C THR A 63 16.67 -6.59 -7.57
N GLY A 64 15.66 -5.76 -7.85
CA GLY A 64 14.26 -6.09 -7.58
C GLY A 64 13.91 -6.10 -6.09
N GLU A 65 14.75 -5.52 -5.22
CA GLU A 65 14.44 -5.40 -3.80
C GLU A 65 13.19 -4.55 -3.56
N TYR A 66 12.29 -5.06 -2.72
CA TYR A 66 11.09 -4.37 -2.30
C TYR A 66 10.73 -4.76 -0.86
N LEU A 67 9.81 -4.00 -0.28
CA LEU A 67 9.25 -4.21 1.04
C LEU A 67 7.73 -4.23 0.96
N GLU A 68 7.13 -5.01 1.85
CA GLU A 68 5.69 -5.14 2.03
C GLU A 68 5.31 -4.51 3.38
N LEU A 69 4.16 -3.82 3.44
CA LEU A 69 3.73 -3.12 4.65
C LEU A 69 2.81 -3.99 5.53
N SER A 70 2.10 -4.95 4.92
CA SER A 70 1.24 -5.91 5.63
C SER A 70 1.09 -7.20 4.82
N GLU A 71 0.88 -8.32 5.49
CA GLU A 71 0.65 -9.62 4.83
C GLU A 71 -0.59 -9.60 3.92
N LEU A 72 -1.62 -8.86 4.32
CA LEU A 72 -2.86 -8.70 3.56
C LEU A 72 -2.60 -8.07 2.18
N THR A 73 -1.69 -7.09 2.12
CA THR A 73 -1.35 -6.35 0.90
C THR A 73 -0.02 -6.82 0.28
N SER A 74 0.48 -7.99 0.69
CA SER A 74 1.71 -8.59 0.17
C SER A 74 1.59 -9.03 -1.29
N LEU A 75 2.73 -9.05 -1.98
CA LEU A 75 2.83 -9.59 -3.33
C LEU A 75 2.50 -11.09 -3.35
N ARG A 76 2.91 -11.82 -2.31
CA ARG A 76 2.60 -13.25 -2.15
C ARG A 76 1.10 -13.50 -2.15
N THR A 77 0.35 -12.81 -1.29
CA THR A 77 -1.10 -12.95 -1.19
C THR A 77 -1.76 -12.59 -2.53
N PHE A 78 -1.31 -11.50 -3.15
CA PHE A 78 -1.83 -11.07 -4.45
C PHE A 78 -1.62 -12.12 -5.55
N ILE A 79 -0.39 -12.60 -5.74
CA ILE A 79 -0.07 -13.60 -6.78
C ILE A 79 -0.78 -14.92 -6.51
N THR A 80 -0.86 -15.35 -5.25
CA THR A 80 -1.54 -16.62 -4.89
C THR A 80 -3.02 -16.56 -5.26
N ASN A 81 -3.71 -15.48 -4.90
CA ASN A 81 -5.11 -15.28 -5.28
C ASN A 81 -5.27 -15.17 -6.80
N PHE A 82 -4.38 -14.44 -7.47
CA PHE A 82 -4.41 -14.29 -8.93
C PHE A 82 -4.21 -15.62 -9.67
N ALA A 83 -3.23 -16.43 -9.25
CA ALA A 83 -3.00 -17.76 -9.79
C ALA A 83 -4.23 -18.67 -9.58
N GLY A 84 -4.86 -18.60 -8.40
CA GLY A 84 -6.11 -19.31 -8.13
C GLY A 84 -7.26 -18.91 -9.06
N HIS A 85 -7.33 -17.64 -9.47
CA HIS A 85 -8.33 -17.18 -10.45
C HIS A 85 -8.03 -17.65 -11.88
N ILE A 86 -6.76 -17.80 -12.24
CA ILE A 86 -6.38 -18.29 -13.57
C ILE A 86 -6.59 -19.81 -13.68
N ALA A 87 -6.35 -20.54 -12.60
CA ALA A 87 -6.41 -22.00 -12.59
C ALA A 87 -7.83 -22.59 -12.46
N ALA A 88 -8.83 -21.75 -12.13
CA ALA A 88 -10.24 -22.12 -12.00
C ALA A 88 -10.98 -22.03 -13.34
#